data_AF-A0A0W8CRV5-F1
#
_entry.id   AF-A0A0W8CRV5-F1
#
_cell.length_a   1.000
_cell.length_b   1.000
_cell.length_c   1.000
_cell.angle_alpha   90.00
_cell.angle_beta   90.00
_cell.angle_gamma   90.00
#
_symmetry.space_group_name_H-M   'P 1'
#
loop_
_entity.id
_entity.type
_entity.pdbx_description
1 polymer ?
#
loop_
_entity_poly.entity_id
_entity_poly.type
_entity_poly.pdbx_seq_one_letter_code
_entity_poly.pdbx_strand_id
1 'polypeptide(L)'
;MSIQLVDSFHCKPPPGKRCVRNCEKNISRKCSEGIPCRDHLCRNWHNTQAHRELCTNPLCEFKTRIQLRETMNKSANLDVELQLLKSQWEEKSPDLAATTTNRSKEHYTLDQLTVLNDDIGQLERDIDDIKDKIETLKNKRGLLTAILSAIGIEPQNDIADGFPDFETHYM
;
A
#
# COMPACT_ATOMS: atom_id res chain seq x y z
N MET A 1 21.79 -4.97 -3.81
CA MET A 1 21.49 -4.41 -5.17
C MET A 1 20.12 -4.85 -5.69
N SER A 2 19.77 -6.14 -5.69
CA SER A 2 18.48 -6.63 -6.22
C SER A 2 17.25 -6.15 -5.45
N ILE A 3 17.33 -6.01 -4.12
CA ILE A 3 16.20 -5.55 -3.29
C ILE A 3 15.98 -4.03 -3.38
N GLN A 4 17.01 -3.21 -3.62
CA GLN A 4 16.84 -1.77 -3.92
C GLN A 4 16.08 -1.54 -5.24
N LEU A 5 16.26 -2.45 -6.21
CA LEU A 5 15.45 -2.49 -7.42
C LEU A 5 14.01 -2.86 -7.10
N VAL A 6 13.77 -3.92 -6.31
CA VAL A 6 12.42 -4.30 -5.85
C VAL A 6 11.70 -3.11 -5.20
N ASP A 7 12.35 -2.46 -4.24
CA ASP A 7 11.82 -1.27 -3.57
C ASP A 7 11.47 -0.17 -4.59
N SER A 8 12.29 -0.01 -5.62
CA SER A 8 12.04 0.94 -6.70
C SER A 8 10.84 0.55 -7.56
N PHE A 9 10.73 -0.71 -8.00
CA PHE A 9 9.64 -1.20 -8.85
C PHE A 9 8.29 -1.24 -8.15
N HIS A 10 8.30 -1.50 -6.85
CA HIS A 10 7.09 -1.53 -6.02
C HIS A 10 6.84 -0.22 -5.30
N CYS A 11 7.63 0.82 -5.59
CA CYS A 11 7.45 2.13 -5.03
C CYS A 11 6.11 2.72 -5.49
N LYS A 12 5.16 2.83 -4.55
CA LYS A 12 3.85 3.45 -4.76
C LYS A 12 3.63 4.44 -3.62
N PRO A 13 4.09 5.70 -3.78
CA PRO A 13 3.88 6.73 -2.78
C PRO A 13 2.40 6.85 -2.44
N PRO A 14 2.03 6.82 -1.14
CA PRO A 14 0.68 7.11 -0.71
C PRO A 14 0.21 8.49 -1.17
N PRO A 15 -1.10 8.71 -1.32
CA PRO A 15 -1.64 10.04 -1.62
C PRO A 15 -1.06 11.10 -0.70
N GLY A 16 -0.60 12.23 -1.26
CA GLY A 16 0.03 13.31 -0.51
C GLY A 16 1.48 13.09 -0.09
N LYS A 17 2.06 11.90 -0.31
CA LYS A 17 3.48 11.60 -0.07
C LYS A 17 4.25 11.48 -1.39
N ARG A 18 5.56 11.70 -1.32
CA ARG A 18 6.50 11.47 -2.41
C ARG A 18 7.54 10.42 -2.04
N CYS A 19 8.03 9.72 -3.06
CA CYS A 19 9.20 8.87 -2.89
C CYS A 19 10.44 9.73 -2.66
N VAL A 20 11.12 9.58 -1.52
CA VAL A 20 12.38 10.28 -1.25
C VAL A 20 13.62 9.53 -1.73
N ARG A 21 13.43 8.30 -2.20
CA ARG A 21 14.50 7.41 -2.71
C ARG A 21 14.74 7.52 -4.22
N ASN A 22 14.03 8.43 -4.90
CA ASN A 22 14.11 8.64 -6.34
C ASN A 22 13.90 7.35 -7.16
N CYS A 23 12.99 6.49 -6.69
CA CYS A 23 12.68 5.19 -7.30
C CYS A 23 12.24 5.32 -8.77
N GLU A 24 11.62 6.44 -9.14
CA GLU A 24 11.19 6.75 -10.51
C GLU A 24 12.36 6.76 -11.50
N LYS A 25 13.53 7.29 -11.11
CA LYS A 25 14.74 7.29 -11.95
C LYS A 25 15.27 5.87 -12.22
N ASN A 26 15.01 4.92 -11.33
CA ASN A 26 15.37 3.52 -11.53
C ASN A 26 14.35 2.82 -12.44
N ILE A 27 13.07 3.20 -12.36
CA ILE A 27 11.99 2.69 -13.21
C ILE A 27 12.13 3.20 -14.66
N SER A 28 12.54 4.44 -14.88
CA SER A 28 12.68 5.02 -16.23
C SER A 28 13.80 4.38 -17.07
N ARG A 29 14.65 3.55 -16.45
CA ARG A 29 15.66 2.72 -17.11
C ARG A 29 15.14 1.31 -17.49
N LYS A 30 13.83 1.08 -17.40
CA LYS A 30 13.16 -0.14 -17.92
C LYS A 30 13.45 -0.30 -19.42
N CYS A 31 13.51 -1.55 -19.87
CA CYS A 31 13.73 -1.87 -21.28
C CYS A 31 12.58 -1.35 -22.16
N SER A 32 12.95 -0.84 -23.32
CA SER A 32 12.03 -0.65 -24.44
C SER A 32 11.65 -2.01 -25.02
N GLU A 33 10.38 -2.18 -25.38
CA GLU A 33 9.89 -3.43 -25.98
C GLU A 33 10.70 -3.80 -27.24
N GLY A 34 11.01 -5.10 -27.39
CA GLY A 34 11.68 -5.64 -28.58
C GLY A 34 13.21 -5.53 -28.62
N ILE A 35 13.87 -4.96 -27.60
CA ILE A 35 15.34 -4.85 -27.55
C ILE A 35 15.92 -5.68 -26.39
N PRO A 36 16.94 -6.54 -26.63
CA PRO A 36 17.60 -7.26 -25.54
C PRO A 36 18.19 -6.31 -24.50
N CYS A 37 17.87 -6.55 -23.22
CA CYS A 37 18.32 -5.69 -22.12
C CYS A 37 19.85 -5.69 -21.95
N ARG A 38 20.48 -4.59 -22.37
CA ARG A 38 21.91 -4.32 -22.17
C ARG A 38 22.22 -3.65 -20.84
N ASP A 39 21.22 -3.02 -20.21
CA ASP A 39 21.36 -2.42 -18.89
C ASP A 39 21.28 -3.50 -17.78
N HIS A 40 22.27 -3.49 -16.89
CA HIS A 40 22.40 -4.45 -15.80
C HIS A 40 21.22 -4.38 -14.82
N LEU A 41 20.66 -3.19 -14.58
CA LEU A 41 19.50 -3.03 -13.69
C LEU A 41 18.26 -3.66 -14.32
N CYS A 42 18.06 -3.49 -15.63
CA CYS A 42 16.91 -4.08 -16.30
C CYS A 42 17.02 -5.61 -16.41
N ARG A 43 18.22 -6.16 -16.61
CA ARG A 43 18.42 -7.61 -16.56
C ARG A 43 18.11 -8.19 -15.17
N ASN A 44 18.60 -7.53 -14.12
CA ASN A 44 18.31 -7.94 -12.74
C ASN A 44 16.82 -7.86 -12.41
N TRP A 45 16.11 -6.89 -13.00
CA TRP A 45 14.65 -6.83 -12.91
C TRP A 45 13.98 -8.06 -13.53
N HIS A 46 14.27 -8.39 -14.79
CA HIS A 46 13.67 -9.56 -15.42
C HIS A 46 13.96 -10.84 -14.65
N ASN A 47 15.19 -10.99 -14.14
CA ASN A 47 15.57 -12.13 -13.30
C ASN A 47 14.79 -12.15 -11.98
N THR A 48 14.60 -10.99 -11.34
CA THR A 48 13.81 -10.84 -10.12
C THR A 48 12.35 -11.21 -10.35
N GLN A 49 11.75 -10.72 -11.44
CA GLN A 49 10.39 -11.01 -11.82
C GLN A 49 10.19 -12.49 -12.14
N ALA A 50 11.06 -13.05 -13.00
CA ALA A 50 11.02 -14.47 -13.34
C ALA A 50 11.19 -15.36 -12.11
N HIS A 51 12.11 -15.02 -11.19
CA HIS A 51 12.26 -15.76 -9.95
C HIS A 51 11.00 -15.67 -9.08
N ARG A 52 10.38 -14.49 -8.96
CA ARG A 52 9.14 -14.33 -8.17
C ARG A 52 8.00 -15.20 -8.72
N GLU A 53 7.87 -15.27 -10.04
CA GLU A 53 6.81 -16.01 -10.73
C GLU A 53 7.04 -17.53 -10.72
N LEU A 54 8.29 -17.98 -10.82
CA LEU A 54 8.64 -19.40 -10.96
C LEU A 54 9.09 -20.06 -9.65
N CYS A 55 9.49 -19.30 -8.63
CA CYS A 55 9.99 -19.87 -7.38
C CYS A 55 8.88 -20.50 -6.55
N THR A 56 8.97 -21.82 -6.38
CA THR A 56 8.05 -22.64 -5.58
C THR A 56 8.54 -22.87 -4.15
N ASN A 57 9.78 -22.49 -3.81
CA ASN A 57 10.32 -22.66 -2.47
C ASN A 57 9.58 -21.73 -1.47
N PRO A 58 8.84 -22.28 -0.48
CA PRO A 58 8.11 -21.48 0.50
C PRO A 58 9.02 -20.73 1.47
N LEU A 59 10.28 -21.17 1.63
CA LEU A 59 11.30 -20.57 2.49
C LEU A 59 12.28 -19.69 1.70
N CYS A 60 11.92 -19.28 0.49
CA CYS A 60 12.76 -18.38 -0.30
C CYS A 60 12.82 -17.00 0.36
N GLU A 61 13.99 -16.66 0.91
CA GLU A 61 14.25 -15.35 1.51
C GLU A 61 13.88 -14.20 0.58
N PHE A 62 14.41 -14.24 -0.65
CA PHE A 62 14.23 -13.17 -1.63
C PHE A 62 12.75 -12.93 -1.93
N LYS A 63 11.99 -13.98 -2.24
CA LYS A 63 10.55 -13.91 -2.51
C LYS A 63 9.79 -13.36 -1.31
N THR A 64 10.14 -13.81 -0.10
CA THR A 64 9.47 -13.42 1.13
C THR A 64 9.72 -11.95 1.49
N ARG A 65 10.97 -11.49 1.37
CA ARG A 65 11.35 -10.07 1.56
C ARG A 65 10.63 -9.14 0.57
N ILE A 66 10.51 -9.54 -0.71
CA ILE A 66 9.73 -8.80 -1.72
C ILE A 66 8.27 -8.68 -1.29
N GLN A 67 7.63 -9.81 -0.99
CA GLN A 67 6.22 -9.84 -0.62
C GLN A 67 5.94 -9.05 0.65
N LEU A 68 6.89 -9.02 1.59
CA LEU A 68 6.79 -8.24 2.81
C LEU A 68 6.76 -6.74 2.49
N ARG A 69 7.70 -6.26 1.67
CA ARG A 69 7.76 -4.85 1.23
C ARG A 69 6.50 -4.44 0.45
N GLU A 70 6.01 -5.29 -0.46
CA GLU A 70 4.73 -5.04 -1.16
C GLU A 70 3.53 -4.95 -0.21
N THR A 71 3.51 -5.79 0.82
CA THR A 71 2.45 -5.80 1.83
C THR A 71 2.48 -4.51 2.67
N MET A 72 3.66 -4.07 3.08
CA MET A 72 3.85 -2.80 3.80
C MET A 72 3.44 -1.60 2.95
N ASN A 73 3.81 -1.57 1.67
CA ASN A 73 3.37 -0.55 0.71
C ASN A 73 1.85 -0.46 0.61
N LYS A 74 1.18 -1.61 0.43
CA LYS A 74 -0.28 -1.64 0.31
C LYS A 74 -0.96 -1.19 1.60
N SER A 75 -0.45 -1.61 2.76
CA SER A 75 -0.99 -1.20 4.06
C SER A 75 -0.91 0.32 4.21
N ALA A 76 0.25 0.92 3.95
CA ALA A 76 0.43 2.37 4.09
C ALA A 76 -0.47 3.19 3.15
N ASN A 77 -0.74 2.70 1.93
CA ASN A 77 -1.69 3.33 1.02
C ASN A 77 -3.13 3.27 1.55
N LEU A 78 -3.56 2.10 2.01
CA LEU A 78 -4.90 1.91 2.60
C LEU A 78 -5.07 2.69 3.90
N ASP A 79 -4.01 2.85 4.70
CA ASP A 79 -4.07 3.68 5.91
C ASP A 79 -4.35 5.15 5.56
N VAL A 80 -3.73 5.69 4.50
CA VAL A 80 -4.02 7.06 4.02
C VAL A 80 -5.44 7.18 3.47
N GLU A 81 -5.89 6.19 2.69
CA GLU A 81 -7.25 6.14 2.16
C GLU A 81 -8.29 6.07 3.28
N LEU A 82 -8.04 5.27 4.31
CA LEU A 82 -8.89 5.16 5.49
C LEU A 82 -9.01 6.51 6.22
N GLN A 83 -7.91 7.24 6.39
CA GLN A 83 -7.96 8.57 7.01
C GLN A 83 -8.78 9.54 6.17
N LEU A 84 -8.63 9.52 4.84
CA LEU A 84 -9.42 10.36 3.94
C LEU A 84 -10.92 10.06 4.06
N LEU A 85 -11.32 8.79 4.01
CA LEU A 85 -12.73 8.40 4.13
C LEU A 85 -13.30 8.77 5.51
N LYS A 86 -12.52 8.59 6.58
CA LYS A 86 -12.93 9.01 7.93
C LYS A 86 -13.14 10.51 8.00
N SER A 87 -12.25 11.32 7.45
CA SER A 87 -12.43 12.77 7.42
C SER A 87 -13.68 13.18 6.62
N GLN A 88 -13.97 12.52 5.50
CA GLN A 88 -15.20 12.77 4.73
C GLN A 88 -16.46 12.38 5.51
N TRP A 89 -16.42 11.26 6.25
CA TRP A 89 -17.51 10.85 7.11
C TRP A 89 -17.71 11.83 8.27
N GLU A 90 -16.64 12.26 8.94
CA GLU A 90 -16.67 13.25 10.03
C GLU A 90 -17.19 14.63 9.56
N GLU A 91 -16.96 15.01 8.30
CA GLU A 91 -17.48 16.23 7.71
C GLU A 91 -19.00 16.13 7.44
N LYS A 92 -19.47 15.00 6.92
CA LYS A 92 -20.88 14.81 6.52
C LYS A 92 -21.80 14.35 7.65
N SER A 93 -21.30 13.62 8.65
CA SER A 93 -22.13 13.04 9.72
C SER A 93 -22.87 14.06 10.59
N PRO A 94 -22.33 15.26 10.89
CA PRO A 94 -23.03 16.27 11.67
C PRO A 94 -24.25 16.85 10.93
N ASP A 95 -24.16 17.00 9.60
CA ASP A 95 -25.26 17.51 8.77
C ASP A 95 -26.46 16.56 8.78
N LEU A 96 -26.22 15.25 8.80
CA LEU A 96 -27.27 14.24 8.96
C LEU A 96 -27.87 14.28 10.37
N ALA A 97 -27.03 14.40 11.41
CA ALA A 97 -27.52 14.48 12.80
C ALA A 97 -28.38 15.74 13.06
N ALA A 98 -27.99 16.88 12.49
CA ALA A 98 -28.71 18.15 12.60
C ALA A 98 -30.07 18.12 11.87
N THR A 99 -30.18 17.37 10.77
CA THR A 99 -31.43 17.24 10.00
C THR A 99 -32.45 16.31 10.68
N THR A 100 -31.99 15.30 11.44
CA THR A 100 -32.88 14.48 12.29
C THR A 100 -33.47 15.21 13.50
N THR A 101 -32.87 16.31 13.97
CA THR A 101 -33.28 17.02 15.20
C THR A 101 -34.28 18.17 14.98
N ASN A 102 -35.03 18.17 13.87
CA ASN A 102 -36.08 19.15 13.50
C ASN A 102 -35.64 20.62 13.36
N ARG A 103 -34.43 21.02 13.76
CA ARG A 103 -33.94 22.41 13.67
C ARG A 103 -33.52 22.87 12.27
N SER A 104 -33.30 21.94 11.35
CA SER A 104 -32.69 22.22 10.04
C SER A 104 -33.53 21.75 8.84
N LYS A 105 -34.77 21.28 9.06
CA LYS A 105 -35.66 20.80 7.98
C LYS A 105 -35.98 21.88 6.93
N GLU A 106 -35.74 23.15 7.23
CA GLU A 106 -35.92 24.26 6.29
C GLU A 106 -34.80 24.37 5.25
N HIS A 107 -33.65 23.72 5.46
CA HIS A 107 -32.45 23.90 4.63
C HIS A 107 -32.21 22.79 3.59
N TYR A 108 -32.84 21.63 3.75
CA TYR A 108 -32.64 20.46 2.88
C TYR A 108 -33.96 19.88 2.39
N THR A 109 -34.04 19.56 1.11
CA THR A 109 -35.16 18.80 0.55
C THR A 109 -35.09 17.33 0.95
N LEU A 110 -36.22 16.61 0.87
CA LEU A 110 -36.26 15.16 1.14
C LEU A 110 -35.26 14.38 0.26
N ASP A 111 -35.11 14.78 -1.00
CA ASP A 111 -34.16 14.17 -1.94
C ASP A 111 -32.72 14.39 -1.49
N GLN A 112 -32.37 15.60 -1.02
CA GLN A 112 -31.03 15.91 -0.51
C GLN A 112 -30.71 15.13 0.76
N LEU A 113 -31.69 14.93 1.64
CA LEU A 113 -31.52 14.10 2.85
C LEU A 113 -31.31 12.63 2.51
N THR A 114 -32.01 12.12 1.49
CA THR A 114 -31.85 10.74 1.01
C THR A 114 -30.45 10.54 0.46
N VAL A 115 -29.97 11.45 -0.40
CA VAL A 115 -28.61 11.43 -0.94
C VAL A 115 -27.56 11.49 0.17
N LEU A 116 -27.73 12.39 1.15
CA LEU A 116 -26.78 12.51 2.27
C LEU A 116 -26.71 11.22 3.11
N ASN A 117 -27.86 10.59 3.38
CA ASN A 117 -27.93 9.34 4.11
C ASN A 117 -27.28 8.19 3.33
N ASP A 118 -27.52 8.11 2.03
CA ASP A 118 -26.92 7.10 1.15
C ASP A 118 -25.39 7.27 1.05
N ASP A 119 -24.91 8.52 0.93
CA ASP A 119 -23.50 8.88 0.94
C ASP A 119 -22.81 8.43 2.23
N ILE A 120 -23.39 8.75 3.40
CA ILE A 120 -22.84 8.34 4.70
C ILE A 120 -22.83 6.83 4.84
N GLY A 121 -23.92 6.16 4.46
CA GLY A 121 -23.99 4.70 4.46
C GLY A 121 -22.95 4.06 3.54
N GLN A 122 -22.62 4.70 2.41
CA GLN A 122 -21.55 4.24 1.52
C GLN A 122 -20.17 4.44 2.17
N LEU A 123 -19.91 5.60 2.76
CA LEU A 123 -18.66 5.88 3.47
C LEU A 123 -18.41 4.88 4.62
N GLU A 124 -19.44 4.53 5.39
CA GLU A 124 -19.33 3.53 6.46
C GLU A 124 -18.93 2.15 5.91
N ARG A 125 -19.57 1.70 4.82
CA ARG A 125 -19.22 0.44 4.15
C ARG A 125 -17.79 0.47 3.61
N ASP A 126 -17.37 1.55 2.99
CA ASP A 126 -16.02 1.69 2.43
C ASP A 126 -14.95 1.71 3.54
N ILE A 127 -15.23 2.40 4.65
CA ILE A 127 -14.38 2.41 5.84
C ILE A 127 -14.19 0.99 6.39
N ASP A 128 -15.26 0.20 6.49
CA ASP A 128 -15.18 -1.15 7.02
C ASP A 128 -14.47 -2.12 6.05
N ASP A 129 -14.72 -2.02 4.75
CA ASP A 129 -13.99 -2.79 3.73
C ASP A 129 -12.48 -2.49 3.76
N ILE A 130 -12.09 -1.22 3.91
CA ILE A 130 -10.67 -0.85 4.03
C ILE A 130 -10.06 -1.39 5.33
N LYS A 131 -10.76 -1.34 6.46
CA LYS A 131 -10.27 -1.94 7.71
C LYS A 131 -10.02 -3.44 7.56
N ASP A 132 -10.94 -4.17 6.92
CA ASP A 132 -10.80 -5.61 6.68
C ASP A 132 -9.60 -5.93 5.77
N LYS A 133 -9.39 -5.10 4.72
CA LYS A 133 -8.20 -5.19 3.86
C LYS A 133 -6.91 -4.93 4.64
N ILE A 134 -6.88 -3.91 5.49
CA ILE A 134 -5.73 -3.62 6.36
C ILE A 134 -5.44 -4.79 7.30
N GLU A 135 -6.47 -5.38 7.90
CA GLU A 135 -6.31 -6.52 8.80
C GLU A 135 -5.77 -7.75 8.07
N THR A 136 -6.27 -8.02 6.86
CA THR A 136 -5.72 -9.07 5.98
C THR A 136 -4.24 -8.85 5.68
N LEU A 137 -3.83 -7.60 5.41
CA LEU A 137 -2.43 -7.26 5.16
C LEU A 137 -1.57 -7.36 6.42
N LYS A 138 -2.09 -7.03 7.61
CA LYS A 138 -1.39 -7.22 8.89
C LYS A 138 -1.12 -8.69 9.16
N ASN A 139 -2.12 -9.55 8.96
CA ASN A 139 -1.97 -11.00 9.08
C ASN A 139 -0.93 -11.55 8.10
N LYS A 140 -0.98 -11.10 6.84
CA LYS A 140 0.01 -11.46 5.82
C LYS A 140 1.42 -10.99 6.20
N ARG A 141 1.57 -9.77 6.73
CA ARG A 141 2.84 -9.24 7.22
C ARG A 141 3.40 -10.14 8.31
N GLY A 142 2.59 -10.51 9.31
CA GLY A 142 2.99 -11.42 10.39
C GLY A 142 3.48 -12.78 9.87
N LEU A 143 2.75 -13.37 8.92
CA LEU A 143 3.16 -14.64 8.29
C LEU A 143 4.52 -14.52 7.58
N LEU A 144 4.71 -13.49 6.78
CA LEU A 144 5.95 -13.28 6.03
C LEU A 144 7.14 -13.02 6.97
N THR A 145 6.93 -12.25 8.04
CA THR A 145 7.93 -12.05 9.09
C THR A 145 8.30 -13.38 9.75
N ALA A 146 7.32 -14.23 10.08
CA ALA A 146 7.57 -15.53 10.67
C ALA A 146 8.37 -16.47 9.74
N ILE A 147 8.08 -16.46 8.44
CA ILE A 147 8.84 -17.22 7.44
C ILE A 147 10.30 -16.78 7.42
N LEU A 148 10.56 -15.46 7.44
CA LEU A 148 11.92 -14.92 7.48
C LEU A 148 12.65 -15.32 8.77
N SER A 149 11.99 -15.19 9.92
CA SER A 149 12.58 -15.60 11.20
C SER A 149 12.90 -17.10 11.23
N ALA A 150 12.07 -17.94 10.61
CA ALA A 150 12.32 -19.39 10.54
C ALA A 150 13.58 -19.77 9.75
N ILE A 151 14.04 -18.91 8.83
CA ILE A 151 15.30 -19.09 8.08
C ILE A 151 16.45 -18.24 8.66
N GLY A 152 16.29 -17.68 9.86
CA GLY A 152 17.31 -16.88 10.54
C GLY A 152 17.46 -15.46 9.99
N ILE A 153 16.44 -14.95 9.31
CA ILE A 153 16.41 -13.59 8.77
C ILE A 153 15.53 -12.72 9.67
N GLU A 154 16.15 -11.72 10.26
CA GLU A 154 15.56 -10.77 11.20
C GLU A 154 15.66 -9.34 10.65
N PRO A 155 14.93 -8.36 11.22
CA PRO A 155 14.97 -6.98 10.73
C PRO A 155 16.37 -6.34 10.67
N GLN A 156 17.30 -6.72 11.54
CA GLN A 156 18.68 -6.25 11.48
C GLN A 156 19.46 -6.77 10.27
N ASN A 157 19.05 -7.90 9.68
CA ASN A 157 19.65 -8.38 8.43
C ASN A 157 19.35 -7.41 7.30
N ASP A 158 18.17 -6.77 7.28
CA ASP A 158 17.88 -5.72 6.30
C ASP A 158 18.85 -4.54 6.45
N ILE A 159 19.23 -4.16 7.68
CA ILE A 159 20.23 -3.10 7.93
C ILE A 159 21.61 -3.54 7.43
N ALA A 160 22.03 -4.77 7.75
CA ALA A 160 23.31 -5.34 7.32
C ALA A 160 23.42 -5.44 5.79
N ASP A 161 22.31 -5.75 5.13
CA ASP A 161 22.21 -5.84 3.66
C ASP A 161 22.07 -4.47 2.98
N GLY A 162 22.06 -3.38 3.77
CA GLY A 162 21.91 -2.01 3.29
C GLY A 162 20.52 -1.73 2.70
N PHE A 163 19.49 -2.47 3.16
CA PHE A 163 18.11 -2.22 2.81
C PHE A 163 17.55 -1.09 3.64
N PRO A 164 17.09 -0.01 2.99
CA PRO A 164 16.73 1.16 3.73
C PRO A 164 15.37 0.98 4.40
N ASP A 165 15.27 1.46 5.64
CA ASP A 165 14.12 1.27 6.52
C ASP A 165 12.81 1.75 5.87
N PHE A 166 11.78 0.91 5.84
CA PHE A 166 10.55 1.22 5.11
C PHE A 166 9.90 2.53 5.55
N GLU A 167 9.93 2.86 6.84
CA GLU A 167 9.25 4.04 7.39
C GLU A 167 9.80 5.35 6.79
N THR A 168 11.04 5.33 6.29
CA THR A 168 11.70 6.46 5.64
C THR A 168 11.54 6.51 4.11
N HIS A 169 10.79 5.58 3.50
CA HIS A 169 10.66 5.50 2.04
C HIS A 169 9.79 6.63 1.46
N TYR A 170 8.76 7.05 2.20
CA TYR A 170 7.80 8.07 1.78
C TYR A 170 7.75 9.22 2.76
N MET A 171 7.88 10.45 2.25
CA MET A 171 7.68 11.70 3.00
C MET A 171 6.65 12.57 2.32
#